data_AF-A0A949WVV9-F1
#
_entry.id   AF-A0A949WVV9-F1
#
_cell.length_a   1.000
_cell.length_b   1.000
_cell.length_c   1.000
_cell.angle_alpha   90.00
_cell.angle_beta   90.00
_cell.angle_gamma   90.00
#
_symmetry.space_group_name_H-M   'P 1'
#
loop_
_entity.id
_entity.type
_entity.pdbx_description
1 polymer ?
#
loop_
_entity_poly.entity_id
_entity_poly.type
_entity_poly.pdbx_seq_one_letter_code
_entity_poly.pdbx_strand_id
1 'polypeptide(L)' 'SDYIKNNDKVREIDDVFGVKFYKEKIYTEKNKFFLHYNDDKTKLVIHTRQLSSNVKNDLLEDMAKIIIQHLMSL' A
#
# COMPACT_ATOMS: atom_id res chain seq x y z
N SER A 1 7.38 -17.42 -10.76
CA SER A 1 7.03 -15.99 -10.60
C SER A 1 7.42 -15.66 -9.19
N ASP A 2 8.48 -14.87 -9.02
CA ASP A 2 9.04 -14.53 -7.71
C ASP A 2 8.35 -13.29 -7.10
N TYR A 3 7.12 -13.02 -7.56
CA TYR A 3 6.28 -11.93 -7.09
C TYR A 3 5.35 -12.42 -5.98
N ILE A 4 5.20 -11.59 -4.94
CA ILE A 4 4.24 -11.79 -3.85
C ILE A 4 2.83 -11.84 -4.44
N LYS A 5 2.09 -12.90 -4.15
CA LYS A 5 0.69 -13.08 -4.55
C LYS A 5 -0.22 -12.43 -3.51
N ASN A 6 -0.95 -11.40 -3.94
CA ASN A 6 -1.89 -10.70 -3.08
C ASN A 6 -3.21 -10.40 -3.80
N ASN A 7 -4.24 -11.17 -3.51
CA ASN A 7 -5.60 -11.10 -4.04
C ASN A 7 -6.63 -11.55 -2.97
N ASP A 8 -7.91 -11.68 -3.35
CA ASP A 8 -8.98 -12.01 -2.40
C ASP A 8 -8.86 -13.40 -1.76
N LYS A 9 -8.08 -14.31 -2.36
CA LYS A 9 -7.88 -15.69 -1.87
C LYS A 9 -6.52 -15.90 -1.21
N VAL A 10 -5.52 -15.12 -1.59
CA VAL A 10 -4.13 -15.28 -1.17
C VAL A 10 -3.57 -13.94 -0.73
N ARG A 11 -3.04 -13.88 0.49
CA ARG A 11 -2.64 -12.64 1.15
C ARG A 11 -1.20 -12.72 1.65
N GLU A 12 -0.25 -13.06 0.76
CA GLU A 12 1.15 -13.26 1.17
C GLU A 12 1.79 -12.00 1.79
N ILE A 13 1.30 -10.80 1.45
CA ILE A 13 1.74 -9.54 2.09
C ILE A 13 1.51 -9.58 3.60
N ASP A 14 0.36 -10.14 4.03
CA ASP A 14 -0.04 -10.10 5.42
C ASP A 14 0.92 -10.97 6.26
N ASP A 15 1.29 -12.16 5.77
CA ASP A 15 2.23 -13.07 6.44
C ASP A 15 3.69 -12.60 6.34
N VAL A 16 4.14 -12.15 5.16
CA VAL A 16 5.54 -11.76 4.92
C VAL A 16 5.94 -10.53 5.74
N PHE A 17 5.03 -9.55 5.86
CA PHE A 17 5.33 -8.30 6.55
C PHE A 17 4.70 -8.19 7.94
N GLY A 18 3.81 -9.12 8.31
CA GLY A 18 3.06 -9.10 9.58
C GLY A 18 2.10 -7.92 9.64
N VAL A 19 1.35 -7.69 8.56
CA VAL A 19 0.40 -6.58 8.41
C VAL A 19 -0.98 -7.12 7.97
N LYS A 20 -2.01 -6.28 7.99
CA LYS A 20 -3.36 -6.60 7.49
C LYS A 20 -3.84 -5.51 6.56
N PHE A 21 -4.72 -5.85 5.62
CA PHE A 21 -5.42 -4.84 4.82
C PHE A 21 -6.06 -3.79 5.72
N TYR A 22 -5.91 -2.52 5.35
CA TYR A 22 -6.57 -1.43 6.05
C TYR A 22 -7.52 -0.67 5.12
N LYS A 23 -6.99 -0.16 4.01
CA LYS A 23 -7.75 0.70 3.11
C LYS A 23 -7.16 0.70 1.71
N GLU A 24 -7.99 0.91 0.70
CA GLU A 24 -7.55 1.23 -0.65
C GLU A 24 -7.83 2.70 -1.01
N LYS A 25 -7.00 3.26 -1.89
CA LYS A 25 -7.23 4.53 -2.56
C LYS A 25 -7.23 4.32 -4.07
N ILE A 26 -8.31 4.74 -4.72
CA ILE A 26 -8.53 4.59 -6.16
C ILE A 26 -8.68 5.98 -6.79
N TYR A 27 -7.81 6.31 -7.73
CA TYR A 27 -7.89 7.50 -8.60
C TYR A 27 -8.34 7.09 -10.00
N THR A 28 -7.86 5.93 -10.48
CA THR A 28 -8.35 5.17 -11.63
C THR A 28 -8.02 3.69 -11.44
N GLU A 29 -8.52 2.79 -12.28
CA GLU A 29 -8.16 1.36 -12.22
C GLU A 29 -6.65 1.10 -12.27
N LYS A 30 -5.91 1.94 -13.01
CA LYS A 30 -4.44 1.88 -13.10
C LYS A 30 -3.75 2.81 -12.11
N ASN A 31 -4.45 3.66 -11.39
CA ASN A 31 -3.86 4.54 -10.38
C ASN A 31 -4.58 4.28 -9.07
N LYS A 32 -4.18 3.21 -8.41
CA LYS A 32 -4.69 2.81 -7.10
C LYS A 32 -3.59 2.18 -6.28
N PHE A 33 -3.72 2.27 -4.96
CA PHE A 33 -2.83 1.61 -4.03
C PHE A 33 -3.58 1.16 -2.78
N PHE A 34 -3.00 0.19 -2.09
CA PHE A 34 -3.54 -0.46 -0.91
C PHE A 34 -2.61 -0.18 0.27
N LEU A 35 -3.22 0.16 1.39
CA LEU A 35 -2.55 0.36 2.66
C LEU A 35 -2.75 -0.87 3.52
N HIS A 36 -1.65 -1.35 4.07
CA HIS A 36 -1.65 -2.42 5.06
C HIS A 36 -0.91 -1.93 6.30
N TYR A 37 -1.44 -2.27 7.46
CA TYR A 37 -0.83 -1.95 8.76
C TYR A 37 -0.83 -3.17 9.66
N ASN A 38 0.11 -3.25 10.58
CA ASN A 38 -0.02 -4.13 11.73
C ASN A 38 -0.97 -3.52 12.79
N ASP A 39 -1.33 -4.32 13.80
CA ASP A 39 -2.41 -3.96 14.75
C ASP A 39 -2.07 -2.71 15.57
N ASP A 40 -0.80 -2.49 15.93
CA ASP A 40 -0.32 -1.33 16.70
C ASP A 40 0.06 -0.12 15.82
N LYS A 41 -0.12 -0.21 14.50
CA LYS A 41 0.21 0.84 13.52
C LYS A 41 1.69 1.25 13.45
N THR A 42 2.62 0.43 13.95
CA THR A 42 4.07 0.70 13.84
C THR A 42 4.68 0.27 12.51
N LYS A 43 3.97 -0.53 11.70
CA LYS A 43 4.39 -0.96 10.36
C LYS A 43 3.37 -0.55 9.31
N LEU A 44 3.87 -0.01 8.20
CA LEU A 44 3.10 0.35 7.01
C LEU A 44 3.66 -0.34 5.77
N VAL A 45 2.79 -1.01 5.00
CA VAL A 45 3.08 -1.44 3.63
C VAL A 45 2.14 -0.74 2.67
N ILE A 46 2.71 -0.05 1.68
CA ILE A 46 1.98 0.53 0.55
C ILE A 46 2.14 -0.41 -0.64
N HIS A 47 1.09 -1.13 -0.97
CA HIS A 47 1.06 -2.05 -2.12
C HIS A 47 0.40 -1.36 -3.31
N THR A 48 1.11 -1.31 -4.43
CA THR A 48 0.63 -0.71 -5.68
C THR A 48 1.23 -1.47 -6.87
N ARG A 49 0.69 -1.24 -8.07
CA ARG A 49 1.38 -1.66 -9.29
C ARG A 49 2.71 -0.91 -9.43
N GLN A 50 3.61 -1.40 -10.27
CA GLN A 50 4.84 -0.70 -10.59
C GLN A 50 4.58 0.74 -11.07
N LEU A 51 5.30 1.70 -10.46
CA LEU A 51 5.19 3.13 -10.73
C LEU A 51 6.16 3.56 -11.85
N SER A 52 5.95 3.09 -13.07
CA SER A 52 6.85 3.36 -14.20
C SER A 52 6.26 4.25 -15.30
N SER A 53 4.94 4.25 -15.51
CA SER A 53 4.30 5.03 -16.57
C SER A 53 2.86 5.44 -16.24
N ASN A 54 2.48 6.65 -16.69
CA ASN A 54 1.15 7.25 -16.49
C ASN A 54 0.66 7.17 -15.04
N VAL A 55 1.56 7.50 -14.12
CA VAL A 55 1.27 7.62 -12.70
C VAL A 55 0.79 9.04 -12.45
N LYS A 56 -0.36 9.19 -11.80
CA LYS A 56 -0.91 10.51 -11.51
C LYS A 56 -0.21 11.16 -10.31
N ASN A 57 0.01 12.48 -10.38
CA ASN A 57 0.69 13.23 -9.32
C ASN A 57 -0.08 13.18 -8.00
N ASP A 58 -1.41 13.28 -8.05
CA ASP A 58 -2.30 13.19 -6.88
C ASP A 58 -2.12 11.88 -6.09
N LEU A 59 -1.93 10.75 -6.79
CA LEU A 59 -1.60 9.46 -6.18
C LEU A 59 -0.26 9.50 -5.45
N LEU A 60 0.79 10.07 -6.06
CA LEU A 60 2.12 10.17 -5.46
C LEU A 60 2.13 11.10 -4.25
N GLU A 61 1.48 12.25 -4.36
CA GLU A 61 1.35 13.22 -3.26
C GLU A 61 0.63 12.61 -2.06
N ASP A 62 -0.43 11.84 -2.30
CA ASP A 62 -1.16 11.19 -1.21
C ASP A 62 -0.37 10.04 -0.58
N MET A 63 0.39 9.26 -1.35
CA MET A 63 1.35 8.31 -0.79
C MET A 63 2.35 9.02 0.12
N ALA A 64 2.92 10.15 -0.33
CA ALA A 64 3.87 10.93 0.45
C ALA A 64 3.25 11.45 1.77
N LYS A 65 2.03 12.00 1.72
CA LYS A 65 1.31 12.45 2.92
C LYS A 65 1.10 11.31 3.92
N ILE A 66 0.72 10.12 3.45
CA ILE A 66 0.52 8.94 4.30
C ILE A 66 1.83 8.49 4.95
N ILE A 67 2.93 8.46 4.18
CA ILE A 67 4.26 8.11 4.70
C ILE A 67 4.66 9.10 5.80
N ILE A 68 4.54 10.41 5.54
CA ILE A 68 4.87 11.45 6.51
C ILE A 68 4.02 11.31 7.77
N GLN A 69 2.70 11.14 7.64
CA GLN A 69 1.79 10.96 8.76
C GLN A 69 2.16 9.74 9.60
N HIS A 70 2.47 8.61 8.97
CA HIS A 70 2.88 7.39 9.66
C HIS A 70 4.18 7.61 10.44
N LEU A 71 5.18 8.27 9.85
CA LEU A 71 6.46 8.55 10.51
C LEU A 71 6.35 9.57 11.64
N MET A 72 5.40 10.51 11.58
CA MET A 72 5.18 11.51 12.63
C MET A 72 4.29 11.00 13.77
N SER A 73 3.52 9.93 13.54
CA SER A 73 2.67 9.29 14.55
C SER A 73 3.38 8.26 15.42
N LEU A 74 4.64 7.95 15.10
CA LEU A 74 5.55 7.13 15.91
C LEU A 74 6.19 7.99 17.00
#